data_AF-A0A8D9EAL7-F1
#
_entry.id   AF-A0A8D9EAL7-F1
#
_cell.length_a   1.000
_cell.length_b   1.000
_cell.length_c   1.000
_cell.angle_alpha   90.00
_cell.angle_beta   90.00
_cell.angle_gamma   90.00
#
_symmetry.space_group_name_H-M   'P 1'
#
loop_
_entity.id
_entity.type
_entity.pdbx_description
1 polymer ?
#
loop_
_entity_poly.entity_id
_entity_poly.type
_entity_poly.pdbx_seq_one_letter_code
_entity_poly.pdbx_strand_id
1 'polypeptide(L)'
;RLARAYNSIAPLSGKILTGGIDSKALHRPKKFFGTARNVEEGGSLTIIATALINTGSKMDEVIYEEFKGTGNMELHLSRRISDKRIYPAINYNRSGTRKEELLTTIEELKK
;
A
#
# COMPACT_ATOMS: atom_id res chain seq x y z
N ARG A 1 -3.92 2.79 8.98
CA ARG A 1 -4.22 3.62 10.18
C ARG A 1 -4.31 5.11 9.85
N LEU A 2 -3.30 5.71 9.21
CA LEU A 2 -3.32 7.12 8.80
C LEU A 2 -4.60 7.51 8.03
N ALA A 3 -4.98 6.73 7.02
CA ALA A 3 -6.21 6.99 6.26
C ALA A 3 -7.50 6.96 7.10
N ARG A 4 -7.58 6.11 8.14
CA ARG A 4 -8.72 6.12 9.07
C ARG A 4 -8.79 7.43 9.85
N ALA A 5 -7.65 7.95 10.32
CA ALA A 5 -7.58 9.23 11.01
C ALA A 5 -7.99 10.40 10.10
N TYR A 6 -7.59 10.38 8.83
CA TYR A 6 -8.05 11.37 7.86
C TYR A 6 -9.57 11.26 7.60
N ASN A 7 -10.11 10.04 7.57
CA ASN A 7 -11.56 9.83 7.43
C ASN A 7 -12.35 10.36 8.63
N SER A 8 -11.84 10.21 9.86
CA SER A 8 -12.54 10.67 11.06
C SER A 8 -12.57 12.19 11.22
N ILE A 9 -11.60 12.92 10.63
CA ILE A 9 -11.53 14.39 10.70
C ILE A 9 -12.04 15.08 9.42
N ALA A 10 -12.36 14.31 8.37
CA ALA A 10 -12.81 14.88 7.11
C ALA A 10 -14.20 15.52 7.29
N PRO A 11 -14.42 16.74 6.79
CA PRO A 11 -15.77 17.28 6.66
C PRO A 11 -16.61 16.35 5.78
N LEU A 12 -17.84 16.06 6.19
CA LEU A 12 -18.75 15.20 5.44
C LEU A 12 -19.00 15.79 4.05
N SER A 13 -18.64 15.06 3.01
CA SER A 13 -18.84 15.45 1.61
C SER A 13 -20.27 15.21 1.11
N GLY A 14 -21.10 14.53 1.92
CA GLY A 14 -22.42 14.03 1.52
C GLY A 14 -22.36 12.76 0.66
N LYS A 15 -21.16 12.24 0.35
CA LYS A 15 -20.96 11.02 -0.44
C LYS A 15 -20.07 10.04 0.33
N ILE A 16 -20.67 8.97 0.85
CA ILE A 16 -19.99 7.90 1.57
C ILE A 16 -19.81 6.71 0.61
N LEU A 17 -18.55 6.31 0.43
CA LEU A 17 -18.16 5.12 -0.31
C LEU A 17 -18.38 3.85 0.51
N THR A 18 -18.35 2.71 -0.18
CA THR A 18 -18.37 1.38 0.43
C THR A 18 -17.35 1.29 1.57
N GLY A 19 -17.77 0.76 2.72
CA GLY A 19 -16.90 0.65 3.90
C GLY A 19 -16.89 1.89 4.81
N GLY A 20 -17.79 2.86 4.60
CA GLY A 20 -17.95 4.01 5.51
C GLY A 20 -16.86 5.08 5.35
N ILE A 21 -16.30 5.18 4.14
CA ILE A 21 -15.24 6.13 3.82
C ILE A 21 -15.86 7.32 3.11
N ASP A 22 -15.58 8.53 3.58
CA ASP A 22 -15.98 9.73 2.85
C ASP A 22 -15.21 9.84 1.53
N SER A 23 -15.90 10.22 0.44
CA SER A 23 -15.31 10.29 -0.90
C SER A 23 -14.06 11.19 -1.00
N LYS A 24 -13.90 12.17 -0.10
CA LYS A 24 -12.75 13.07 -0.06
C LYS A 24 -11.70 12.67 0.99
N ALA A 25 -12.01 11.74 1.89
CA ALA A 25 -11.13 11.36 2.99
C ALA A 25 -9.78 10.77 2.52
N LEU A 26 -9.77 10.05 1.40
CA LEU A 26 -8.55 9.39 0.89
C LEU A 26 -7.64 10.33 0.08
N HIS A 27 -8.11 11.52 -0.28
CA HIS A 27 -7.32 12.44 -1.11
C HIS A 27 -5.97 12.82 -0.46
N ARG A 28 -5.99 13.25 0.81
CA ARG A 28 -4.78 13.65 1.54
C ARG A 28 -3.84 12.47 1.83
N PRO A 29 -4.31 11.32 2.36
CA PRO A 29 -3.46 10.13 2.53
C PRO A 29 -2.81 9.65 1.23
N LYS A 30 -3.57 9.61 0.11
CA LYS A 30 -3.02 9.22 -1.20
C LYS A 30 -1.96 10.20 -1.66
N LYS A 31 -2.21 11.51 -1.54
CA LYS A 31 -1.21 12.54 -1.86
C LYS A 31 0.06 12.38 -1.03
N PHE A 32 -0.08 12.12 0.27
CA PHE A 32 1.06 11.85 1.16
C PHE A 32 1.88 10.65 0.68
N PHE A 33 1.24 9.50 0.42
CA PHE A 33 1.94 8.31 -0.04
C PHE A 33 2.57 8.50 -1.43
N GLY A 34 1.87 9.19 -2.34
CA GLY A 34 2.37 9.58 -3.66
C GLY A 34 3.42 10.69 -3.68
N THR A 35 3.86 11.18 -2.52
CA THR A 35 5.07 12.03 -2.47
C THR A 35 6.32 11.22 -2.76
N ALA A 36 6.33 9.91 -2.48
CA ALA A 36 7.45 9.02 -2.78
C ALA A 36 7.76 9.03 -4.28
N ARG A 37 9.00 9.36 -4.63
CA ARG A 37 9.48 9.47 -6.01
C ARG A 37 11.01 9.51 -6.07
N ASN A 38 11.54 9.08 -7.20
CA ASN A 38 12.92 9.37 -7.61
C ASN A 38 12.93 10.63 -8.48
N VAL A 39 13.89 11.54 -8.30
CA VAL A 39 13.98 12.82 -9.02
C VAL A 39 15.24 12.82 -9.88
N GLU A 40 15.12 13.15 -11.17
CA GLU A 40 16.24 13.11 -12.11
C GLU A 40 17.30 14.17 -11.79
N GLU A 41 16.87 15.35 -11.35
CA GLU A 41 17.73 16.48 -10.99
C GLU A 41 18.51 16.27 -9.68
N GLY A 42 18.20 15.21 -8.93
CA GLY A 42 18.93 14.79 -7.75
C GLY A 42 18.06 14.52 -6.53
N GLY A 43 18.39 13.43 -5.83
CA GLY A 43 17.71 13.00 -4.61
C GLY A 43 16.51 12.09 -4.86
N SER A 44 16.01 11.48 -3.79
CA SER A 44 14.85 10.62 -3.83
C SER A 44 14.12 10.64 -2.48
N LEU A 45 12.82 10.35 -2.51
CA LEU A 45 12.01 10.10 -1.33
C LEU A 45 11.40 8.70 -1.45
N THR A 46 11.85 7.79 -0.60
CA THR A 46 11.31 6.43 -0.52
C THR A 46 10.38 6.34 0.69
N ILE A 47 9.14 5.88 0.47
CA ILE A 47 8.18 5.60 1.54
C ILE A 47 7.85 4.11 1.51
N ILE A 48 8.15 3.42 2.60
CA ILE A 48 7.68 2.05 2.87
C ILE A 48 6.68 2.14 4.01
N ALA A 49 5.44 1.71 3.75
CA ALA A 49 4.35 1.78 4.71
C ALA A 49 3.70 0.41 4.89
N THR A 50 3.24 0.11 6.11
CA THR A 50 2.49 -1.11 6.40
C THR A 50 1.00 -0.89 6.16
N ALA A 51 0.37 -1.80 5.41
CA ALA A 51 -1.08 -1.88 5.26
C ALA A 51 -1.63 -3.09 6.02
N LEU A 52 -2.81 -2.93 6.63
CA LEU A 52 -3.53 -4.04 7.26
C LEU A 52 -4.58 -4.56 6.28
N ILE A 53 -4.63 -5.88 6.12
CA ILE A 53 -5.61 -6.60 5.30
C ILE A 53 -6.21 -7.74 6.13
N ASN A 54 -7.34 -8.29 5.71
CA ASN A 54 -8.04 -9.37 6.42
C ASN A 54 -8.30 -9.04 7.90
N THR A 55 -8.69 -7.79 8.17
CA THR A 55 -9.07 -7.29 9.49
C THR A 55 -10.56 -7.52 9.81
N GLY A 56 -11.34 -7.95 8.81
CA GLY A 56 -12.81 -7.99 8.88
C GLY A 56 -13.48 -6.64 8.64
N SER A 57 -12.71 -5.57 8.42
CA SER A 57 -13.25 -4.24 8.13
C SER A 57 -13.21 -3.94 6.64
N LYS A 58 -14.40 -3.76 6.04
CA LYS A 58 -14.55 -3.34 4.64
C LYS A 58 -13.87 -2.00 4.34
N MET A 59 -13.73 -1.14 5.35
CA MET A 59 -12.95 0.10 5.27
C MET A 59 -11.48 -0.18 4.96
N ASP A 60 -10.86 -1.14 5.64
CA ASP A 60 -9.44 -1.46 5.43
C ASP A 60 -9.21 -2.09 4.06
N GLU A 61 -10.15 -2.91 3.58
CA GLU A 61 -10.12 -3.48 2.22
C GLU A 61 -10.12 -2.38 1.16
N VAL A 62 -11.04 -1.41 1.26
CA VAL A 62 -11.11 -0.28 0.31
C VAL A 62 -9.86 0.61 0.41
N ILE A 63 -9.39 0.90 1.63
CA ILE A 63 -8.14 1.66 1.83
C ILE A 63 -6.97 0.94 1.16
N TYR A 64 -6.86 -0.38 1.34
CA TYR A 64 -5.79 -1.18 0.76
C TYR A 64 -5.81 -1.11 -0.77
N GLU A 65 -6.95 -1.33 -1.42
CA GLU A 65 -7.07 -1.27 -2.88
C GLU A 65 -6.71 0.13 -3.44
N GLU A 66 -7.15 1.19 -2.76
CA GLU A 66 -6.84 2.58 -3.15
C GLU A 66 -5.34 2.91 -3.07
N PHE A 67 -4.65 2.38 -2.05
CA PHE A 67 -3.19 2.57 -1.91
C PHE A 67 -2.38 1.66 -2.83
N LYS A 68 -2.88 0.47 -3.13
CA LYS A 68 -2.27 -0.45 -4.11
C LYS A 68 -2.16 0.21 -5.49
N GLY A 69 -3.18 0.98 -5.89
CA GLY A 69 -3.14 1.77 -7.12
C GLY A 69 -2.14 2.93 -7.10
N THR A 70 -1.74 3.40 -5.91
CA THR A 70 -0.85 4.56 -5.74
C THR A 70 0.63 4.15 -5.65
N GLY A 71 0.92 3.00 -5.03
CA GLY A 71 2.29 2.49 -4.89
C GLY A 71 2.80 1.75 -6.13
N ASN A 72 4.08 1.39 -6.09
CA ASN A 72 4.75 0.59 -7.13
C ASN A 72 5.39 -0.70 -6.60
N MET A 73 5.38 -0.93 -5.28
CA MET A 73 5.92 -2.13 -4.63
C MET A 73 4.93 -2.66 -3.59
N GLU A 74 4.75 -3.97 -3.56
CA GLU A 74 3.93 -4.66 -2.56
C GLU A 74 4.71 -5.84 -1.95
N LEU A 75 4.73 -5.92 -0.62
CA LEU A 75 5.27 -7.07 0.12
C LEU A 75 4.17 -7.67 0.98
N HIS A 76 3.65 -8.82 0.55
CA HIS A 76 2.53 -9.48 1.20
C HIS A 76 3.04 -10.44 2.27
N LEU A 77 2.43 -10.39 3.46
CA LEU A 77 2.69 -11.34 4.54
C LEU A 77 1.51 -12.28 4.73
N SER A 78 1.78 -13.57 4.91
CA SER A 78 0.78 -14.63 5.04
C SER A 78 0.56 -15.00 6.51
N ARG A 79 -0.67 -14.80 7.01
CA ARG A 79 -1.09 -15.26 8.35
C ARG A 79 -0.84 -16.76 8.51
N ARG A 80 -1.19 -17.57 7.51
CA ARG A 80 -0.99 -19.03 7.52
C ARG A 80 0.47 -19.46 7.71
N ILE A 81 1.43 -18.73 7.11
CA ILE A 81 2.86 -19.02 7.25
C ILE A 81 3.33 -18.60 8.65
N SER A 82 2.89 -17.43 9.11
CA SER A 82 3.18 -16.92 10.46
C SER A 82 2.63 -17.83 11.56
N ASP A 83 1.43 -18.38 11.40
CA ASP A 83 0.81 -19.29 12.39
C ASP A 83 1.64 -20.58 12.57
N LYS A 84 2.39 -20.98 11.53
CA LYS A 84 3.35 -22.09 11.57
C LYS A 84 4.72 -21.70 12.12
N ARG A 85 4.90 -20.46 12.59
CA ARG A 85 6.16 -19.90 13.11
C ARG A 85 7.32 -19.95 12.09
N ILE A 86 7.01 -19.87 10.80
CA ILE A 86 8.01 -19.79 9.73
C ILE A 86 8.22 -18.32 9.38
N TYR A 87 9.47 -17.86 9.43
CA TYR A 87 9.84 -16.47 9.20
C TYR A 87 11.01 -16.35 8.22
N PRO A 88 10.99 -15.33 7.32
CA PRO A 88 9.94 -14.32 7.17
C PRO A 88 8.66 -14.89 6.53
N ALA A 89 7.49 -14.47 7.02
CA ALA A 89 6.20 -15.02 6.58
C ALA A 89 5.70 -14.42 5.24
N ILE A 90 6.60 -14.28 4.26
CA ILE A 90 6.35 -13.60 3.00
C ILE A 90 5.52 -14.49 2.06
N ASN A 91 4.51 -13.90 1.44
CA ASN A 91 3.80 -14.48 0.31
C ASN A 91 4.51 -14.07 -0.98
N TYR A 92 5.37 -14.95 -1.47
CA TYR A 92 6.18 -14.72 -2.66
C TYR A 92 5.34 -14.34 -3.88
N ASN A 93 4.35 -15.16 -4.23
CA ASN A 93 3.55 -15.00 -5.45
C ASN A 93 2.72 -13.70 -5.50
N ARG A 94 2.39 -13.12 -4.34
CA ARG A 94 1.64 -11.86 -4.26
C ARG A 94 2.53 -10.63 -4.15
N SER A 95 3.80 -10.81 -3.83
CA SER A 95 4.75 -9.71 -3.64
C SER A 95 5.41 -9.38 -4.98
N GLY A 96 5.80 -8.12 -5.16
CA GLY A 96 6.46 -7.70 -6.40
C GLY A 96 6.67 -6.19 -6.48
N THR A 97 7.53 -5.78 -7.41
CA THR A 97 7.84 -4.37 -7.69
C THR A 97 7.61 -4.11 -9.18
N ARG A 98 6.88 -3.04 -9.50
CA ARG A 98 6.73 -2.60 -10.89
C ARG A 98 8.05 -2.03 -11.40
N LYS A 99 8.40 -2.35 -12.65
CA LYS A 99 9.65 -1.94 -13.29
C LYS A 99 10.90 -2.43 -12.56
N GLU A 100 10.87 -3.66 -12.05
CA GLU A 100 12.02 -4.25 -11.34
C GLU A 100 13.24 -4.46 -12.24
N GLU A 101 13.08 -4.48 -13.57
CA GLU A 101 14.16 -4.48 -14.54
C GLU A 101 15.06 -3.23 -14.49
N LEU A 102 14.61 -2.16 -13.83
CA LEU A 102 15.43 -0.97 -13.56
C LEU A 102 16.29 -1.11 -12.30
N LEU A 103 16.03 -2.14 -11.48
CA LEU A 103 16.64 -2.35 -10.17
C LEU A 103 17.54 -3.59 -10.12
N THR A 104 17.34 -4.54 -11.03
CA THR A 104 18.06 -5.83 -11.07
C THR A 104 18.85 -5.98 -12.36
N THR A 105 19.87 -6.84 -12.34
CA THR A 105 20.54 -7.22 -13.59
C THR A 105 19.68 -8.18 -14.41
N ILE A 106 20.01 -8.33 -15.69
CA ILE A 106 19.30 -9.26 -16.58
C ILE A 106 19.44 -10.72 -16.08
N GLU A 107 20.60 -11.07 -15.50
CA GLU A 107 20.85 -12.40 -14.93
C GLU A 107 20.01 -12.67 -13.68
N GLU A 108 19.80 -11.65 -12.84
CA GLU A 108 18.94 -11.75 -11.65
C GLU A 108 17.47 -11.87 -12.02
N LEU A 109 17.00 -11.13 -13.03
CA LEU A 109 15.60 -11.11 -13.45
C LEU A 109 15.14 -12.40 -14.16
N LYS A 110 16.07 -13.08 -14.84
CA LYS A 110 15.75 -14.29 -15.64
C LYS A 110 15.63 -15.59 -14.82
N LYS A 111 15.91 -15.54 -13.51
CA LYS A 111 15.80 -16.69 -12.61
C LYS A 111 14.39 -16.88 -12.09
#